data_AF-A0AAD7EQI8-F1
#
_entry.id   AF-A0AAD7EQI8-F1
#
_cell.length_a   1.000
_cell.length_b   1.000
_cell.length_c   1.000
_cell.angle_alpha   90.00
_cell.angle_beta   90.00
_cell.angle_gamma   90.00
#
_symmetry.space_group_name_H-M   'P 1'
#
loop_
_entity.id
_entity.type
_entity.pdbx_description
1 polymer ?
#
loop_
_entity_poly.entity_id
_entity_poly.type
_entity_poly.pdbx_seq_one_letter_code
_entity_poly.pdbx_strand_id
1 'polypeptide(L)'
;MKSKAPQNFVDYLTQYWMPMHIVCMWSAIYRKNHNIFQACDTNMLIEAWHHLLKGKFLQGKRNRHMDHLISTLIDDPLPYYALKQRWQDLGFKGINIEVRKHQDILKQSEVYVAADIEVHTLYHRFQAHELMQISLL
;
A
#
# COMPACT_ATOMS: atom_id res chain seq x y z
N MET A 1 -17.62 -1.30 -30.13
CA MET A 1 -17.30 -1.23 -28.70
C MET A 1 -16.59 0.10 -28.42
N LYS A 2 -17.17 1.02 -27.64
CA LYS A 2 -16.46 2.25 -27.25
C LYS A 2 -15.36 1.86 -26.26
N SER A 3 -14.12 2.30 -26.52
CA SER A 3 -13.05 2.22 -25.52
C SER A 3 -13.56 2.88 -24.23
N LYS A 4 -13.48 2.17 -23.10
CA LYS A 4 -13.96 2.66 -21.80
C LYS A 4 -13.16 3.87 -21.29
N ALA A 5 -11.98 4.11 -21.86
CA ALA A 5 -11.11 5.22 -21.50
C ALA A 5 -10.56 5.92 -22.76
N PRO A 6 -10.32 7.25 -22.72
CA PRO A 6 -9.76 7.98 -23.85
C PRO A 6 -8.30 7.55 -24.11
N GLN A 7 -7.89 7.56 -25.38
CA GLN A 7 -6.62 6.95 -25.82
C GLN A 7 -5.39 7.58 -25.15
N ASN A 8 -5.40 8.91 -25.00
CA ASN A 8 -4.36 9.67 -24.30
C ASN A 8 -4.12 9.18 -22.85
N PHE A 9 -5.17 8.74 -22.16
CA PHE A 9 -5.06 8.21 -20.81
C PHE A 9 -4.45 6.80 -20.80
N VAL A 10 -4.78 5.97 -21.79
CA VAL A 10 -4.18 4.64 -21.97
C VAL A 10 -2.69 4.77 -22.29
N ASP A 11 -2.32 5.69 -23.17
CA ASP A 11 -0.94 5.94 -23.55
C ASP A 11 -0.12 6.43 -22.35
N TYR A 12 -0.69 7.35 -21.55
CA TYR A 12 -0.09 7.80 -20.29
C TYR A 12 0.11 6.65 -19.29
N LEU A 13 -0.91 5.83 -19.03
CA LEU A 13 -0.78 4.69 -18.12
C LEU A 13 0.28 3.71 -18.62
N THR A 14 0.29 3.41 -19.92
CA THR A 14 1.22 2.45 -20.51
C THR A 14 2.66 2.95 -20.42
N GLN A 15 2.89 4.24 -20.67
CA GLN A 15 4.23 4.83 -20.65
C GLN A 15 4.79 4.98 -19.23
N TYR A 16 3.97 5.40 -18.27
CA TYR A 16 4.46 5.82 -16.94
C TYR A 16 4.18 4.81 -15.82
N TRP A 17 3.13 3.99 -15.94
CA TRP A 17 2.66 3.12 -14.84
C TRP A 17 2.80 1.62 -15.11
N MET A 18 2.81 1.22 -16.38
CA MET A 18 2.98 -0.18 -16.81
C MET A 18 4.43 -0.67 -17.02
N PRO A 19 5.51 0.15 -17.00
CA PRO A 19 6.86 -0.39 -16.99
C PRO A 19 7.08 -1.35 -15.81
N MET A 20 7.72 -2.49 -16.06
CA MET A 20 7.84 -3.59 -15.08
C MET A 20 8.38 -3.13 -13.72
N HIS A 21 9.39 -2.25 -13.71
CA HIS A 21 9.97 -1.73 -12.48
C HIS A 21 8.99 -0.89 -11.65
N ILE A 22 8.05 -0.17 -12.29
CA ILE A 22 6.98 0.59 -11.62
C ILE A 22 5.87 -0.36 -11.16
N VAL A 23 5.45 -1.30 -12.02
CA VAL A 23 4.44 -2.31 -11.68
C VAL A 23 4.84 -3.10 -10.44
N CYS A 24 6.12 -3.47 -10.30
CA CYS A 24 6.63 -4.13 -9.10
C CYS A 24 6.44 -3.31 -7.81
N MET A 25 6.36 -1.98 -7.88
CA MET A 25 6.18 -1.11 -6.71
C MET A 25 4.72 -1.04 -6.24
N TRP A 26 3.76 -0.98 -7.17
CA TRP A 26 2.35 -0.73 -6.82
C TRP A 26 1.43 -1.95 -6.96
N SER A 27 1.80 -2.95 -7.77
CA SER A 27 0.98 -4.15 -7.96
C SER A 27 1.02 -5.07 -6.74
N ALA A 28 -0.15 -5.48 -6.28
CA ALA A 28 -0.31 -6.37 -5.14
C ALA A 28 0.39 -7.73 -5.33
N ILE A 29 0.59 -8.17 -6.56
CA ILE A 29 1.24 -9.46 -6.90
C ILE A 29 2.70 -9.48 -6.46
N TYR A 30 3.39 -8.34 -6.57
CA TYR A 30 4.82 -8.21 -6.25
C TYR A 30 5.09 -7.81 -4.80
N ARG A 31 4.05 -7.53 -3.99
CA ARG A 31 4.18 -7.16 -2.56
C ARG A 31 4.45 -8.36 -1.63
N LYS A 32 4.71 -9.55 -2.17
CA LYS A 32 5.00 -10.76 -1.38
C LYS A 32 6.39 -10.63 -0.73
N ASN A 33 6.49 -10.97 0.56
CA ASN A 33 7.73 -10.91 1.36
C ASN A 33 8.32 -9.51 1.61
N HIS A 34 7.55 -8.44 1.40
CA HIS A 34 7.99 -7.10 1.80
C HIS A 34 7.98 -6.97 3.33
N ASN A 35 9.07 -6.44 3.90
CA ASN A 35 9.07 -6.04 5.30
C ASN A 35 8.06 -4.89 5.53
N ILE A 36 7.70 -4.58 6.77
CA ILE A 36 6.66 -3.57 7.04
C ILE A 36 7.00 -2.20 6.43
N PHE A 37 8.28 -1.84 6.35
CA PHE A 37 8.76 -0.60 5.73
C PHE A 37 8.66 -0.61 4.20
N GLN A 38 8.68 -1.78 3.57
CA GLN A 38 8.52 -2.01 2.12
C GLN A 38 7.06 -2.26 1.71
N ALA A 39 6.22 -2.71 2.65
CA ALA A 39 4.78 -2.87 2.48
C ALA A 39 4.02 -1.55 2.75
N CYS A 40 4.70 -0.58 3.36
CA CYS A 40 4.19 0.76 3.56
C CYS A 40 3.93 1.43 2.21
N ASP A 41 2.67 1.51 1.83
CA ASP A 41 2.22 2.35 0.73
C ASP A 41 2.48 3.81 1.12
N THR A 42 3.59 4.36 0.63
CA THR A 42 4.09 5.69 1.01
C THR A 42 3.04 6.76 0.76
N ASN A 43 2.24 6.63 -0.31
CA ASN A 43 1.14 7.54 -0.57
C ASN A 43 0.07 7.47 0.51
N MET A 44 -0.38 6.27 0.88
CA MET A 44 -1.40 6.15 1.94
C MET A 44 -0.90 6.65 3.30
N LEU A 45 0.37 6.43 3.64
CA LEU A 45 0.95 6.94 4.87
C LEU A 45 1.07 8.46 4.89
N ILE A 46 1.54 9.04 3.78
CA ILE A 46 1.65 10.49 3.61
C ILE A 46 0.25 11.11 3.68
N GLU A 47 -0.76 10.52 3.02
CA GLU A 47 -2.14 10.99 3.07
C GLU A 47 -2.74 10.88 4.47
N ALA A 48 -2.57 9.74 5.14
CA ALA A 48 -3.03 9.54 6.52
C ALA A 48 -2.38 10.55 7.48
N TRP A 49 -1.07 10.79 7.30
CA TRP A 49 -0.35 11.79 8.06
C TRP A 49 -0.86 13.20 7.76
N HIS A 50 -1.08 13.54 6.50
CA HIS A 50 -1.60 14.84 6.09
C HIS A 50 -3.00 15.11 6.64
N HIS A 51 -3.87 14.09 6.67
CA HIS A 51 -5.19 14.18 7.32
C HIS A 51 -5.07 14.43 8.83
N LEU A 52 -4.17 13.71 9.50
CA LEU A 52 -3.95 13.89 10.93
C LEU A 52 -3.35 15.27 11.24
N LEU A 53 -2.34 15.68 10.48
CA LEU A 53 -1.72 16.99 10.57
C LEU A 53 -2.75 18.11 10.41
N LYS A 54 -3.57 18.06 9.37
CA LYS A 54 -4.61 19.04 9.11
C LYS A 54 -5.69 19.07 10.20
N GLY A 55 -6.14 17.89 10.66
CA GLY A 55 -7.26 17.78 11.59
C GLY A 55 -6.89 18.02 13.05
N LYS A 56 -5.81 17.39 13.53
CA LYS A 56 -5.41 17.39 14.95
C LYS A 56 -4.45 18.51 15.29
N PHE A 57 -3.38 18.66 14.50
CA PHE A 57 -2.25 19.52 14.87
C PHE A 57 -2.39 20.96 14.34
N LEU A 58 -2.88 21.13 13.10
CA LEU A 58 -3.09 22.45 12.50
C LEU A 58 -4.48 23.05 12.75
N GLN A 59 -5.34 22.36 13.51
CA GLN A 59 -6.70 22.79 13.88
C GLN A 59 -7.58 23.19 12.67
N GLY A 60 -7.36 22.57 11.51
CA GLY A 60 -8.11 22.85 10.29
C GLY A 60 -7.79 24.19 9.60
N LYS A 61 -6.86 25.01 10.12
CA LYS A 61 -6.43 26.25 9.46
C LYS A 61 -5.55 25.94 8.24
N ARG A 62 -5.93 26.49 7.08
CA ARG A 62 -5.09 26.51 5.87
C ARG A 62 -4.03 27.62 5.99
N ASN A 63 -2.87 27.42 5.35
CA ASN A 63 -1.77 28.39 5.23
C ASN A 63 -1.18 28.91 6.55
N ARG A 64 -0.52 28.04 7.32
CA ARG A 64 0.41 28.48 8.39
C ARG A 64 1.78 28.80 7.79
N HIS A 65 2.53 29.70 8.41
CA HIS A 65 3.92 29.96 8.04
C HIS A 65 4.76 28.67 8.15
N MET A 66 5.75 28.52 7.29
CA MET A 66 6.57 27.30 7.22
C MET A 66 7.23 26.99 8.57
N ASP A 67 7.71 27.99 9.29
CA ASP A 67 8.36 27.80 10.60
C ASP A 67 7.38 27.21 11.64
N HIS A 68 6.12 27.65 11.61
CA HIS A 68 5.10 27.12 12.51
C HIS A 68 4.73 25.68 12.15
N LEU A 69 4.75 25.33 10.86
CA LEU A 69 4.58 23.94 10.44
C LEU A 69 5.73 23.07 10.94
N ILE A 70 6.98 23.55 10.82
CA ILE A 70 8.17 22.83 11.29
C ILE A 70 8.13 22.65 12.81
N SER A 71 7.82 23.70 13.58
CA SER A 71 7.70 23.60 15.04
C SER A 71 6.61 22.60 15.43
N THR A 72 5.44 22.68 14.79
CA THR A 72 4.33 21.75 15.01
C THR A 72 4.74 20.31 14.71
N LEU A 73 5.51 20.05 13.65
CA LEU A 73 5.95 18.70 13.29
C LEU A 73 6.97 18.11 14.28
N ILE A 74 7.75 18.94 14.96
CA ILE A 74 8.78 18.50 15.91
C ILE A 74 8.19 18.34 17.31
N ASP A 75 7.43 19.33 17.77
CA ASP A 75 7.07 19.45 19.18
C ASP A 75 5.79 18.70 19.54
N ASP A 76 4.79 18.64 18.65
CA ASP A 76 3.46 18.13 19.00
C ASP A 76 3.25 16.61 18.74
N PRO A 77 3.76 16.00 17.64
CA PRO A 77 3.54 14.59 17.33
C PRO A 77 4.13 13.62 18.33
N LEU A 78 5.38 13.84 18.74
CA LEU A 78 6.12 12.90 19.58
C LEU A 78 5.44 12.72 20.96
N PRO A 79 5.12 13.80 21.71
CA PRO A 79 4.37 13.68 22.96
C PRO A 79 2.98 13.07 22.75
N TYR A 80 2.30 13.42 21.65
CA TYR A 80 0.98 12.88 21.33
C TYR A 80 1.00 11.35 21.16
N TYR A 81 1.96 10.82 20.38
CA TYR A 81 2.09 9.38 20.18
C TYR A 81 2.57 8.66 21.43
N ALA A 82 3.50 9.25 22.19
CA ALA A 82 3.94 8.69 23.47
C ALA A 82 2.78 8.55 24.46
N LEU A 83 1.94 9.58 24.59
CA LEU A 83 0.74 9.54 25.44
C LEU A 83 -0.28 8.52 24.92
N LYS A 84 -0.49 8.47 23.60
CA LYS A 84 -1.39 7.50 22.97
C LYS A 84 -0.94 6.07 23.24
N GLN A 85 0.36 5.79 23.16
CA GLN A 85 0.94 4.48 23.46
C GLN A 85 0.73 4.11 24.93
N ARG A 86 1.05 5.01 25.86
CA ARG A 86 0.82 4.77 27.31
C ARG A 86 -0.63 4.44 27.62
N TRP A 87 -1.59 5.13 26.98
CA TRP A 87 -3.01 4.83 27.18
C TRP A 87 -3.42 3.48 26.59
N GLN A 88 -2.75 3.01 25.53
CA GLN A 88 -2.95 1.66 25.01
C GLN A 88 -2.36 0.60 25.95
N ASP A 89 -1.16 0.84 26.46
CA ASP A 89 -0.49 -0.08 27.40
C ASP A 89 -1.29 -0.24 28.69
N LEU A 90 -1.92 0.84 29.16
CA LEU A 90 -2.82 0.84 30.32
C LEU A 90 -4.23 0.29 30.02
N GLY A 91 -4.52 -0.08 28.77
CA GLY A 91 -5.83 -0.62 28.37
C GLY A 91 -6.96 0.39 28.21
N PHE A 92 -6.71 1.70 28.40
CA PHE A 92 -7.71 2.76 28.19
C PHE A 92 -8.06 2.96 26.71
N LYS A 93 -7.15 2.60 25.81
CA LYS A 93 -7.41 2.53 24.38
C LYS A 93 -7.33 1.07 23.95
N GLY A 94 -8.33 0.62 23.20
CA GLY A 94 -8.37 -0.74 22.65
C GLY A 94 -7.14 -1.07 21.79
N ILE A 95 -7.02 -2.35 21.44
CA ILE A 95 -5.89 -2.94 20.71
C ILE A 95 -5.47 -2.05 19.54
N ASN A 96 -4.15 -1.86 19.39
CA ASN A 96 -3.59 -1.10 18.28
C ASN A 96 -4.17 -1.62 16.95
N ILE A 97 -4.69 -0.69 16.14
CA ILE A 97 -5.33 -0.98 14.86
C ILE A 97 -4.37 -1.76 13.96
N GLU A 98 -3.06 -1.49 14.05
CA GLU A 98 -2.03 -2.26 13.36
C GLU A 98 -1.99 -3.72 13.81
N VAL A 99 -1.92 -3.97 15.12
CA VAL A 99 -1.90 -5.32 15.70
C VAL A 99 -3.16 -6.09 15.30
N ARG A 100 -4.32 -5.42 15.31
CA ARG A 100 -5.58 -5.99 14.85
C ARG A 100 -5.54 -6.33 13.36
N LYS A 101 -5.08 -5.41 12.51
CA LYS A 101 -5.00 -5.62 11.06
C LYS A 101 -3.98 -6.70 10.71
N HIS A 102 -2.89 -6.80 11.45
CA HIS A 102 -1.91 -7.87 11.31
C HIS A 102 -2.51 -9.22 11.69
N GLN A 103 -3.27 -9.30 12.79
CA GLN A 103 -4.02 -10.51 13.15
C GLN A 103 -5.07 -10.88 12.09
N ASP A 104 -5.76 -9.89 11.51
CA ASP A 104 -6.72 -10.12 10.44
C ASP A 104 -6.04 -10.65 9.17
N ILE A 105 -4.89 -10.09 8.79
CA ILE A 105 -4.07 -10.58 7.66
C ILE A 105 -3.58 -12.01 7.91
N LEU A 106 -3.11 -12.32 9.13
CA LEU A 106 -2.66 -13.66 9.49
C LEU A 106 -3.81 -14.67 9.39
N LYS A 107 -4.97 -14.36 9.99
CA LYS A 107 -6.17 -15.21 9.89
C LYS A 107 -6.61 -15.40 8.44
N GLN A 108 -6.55 -14.34 7.64
CA GLN A 108 -6.95 -14.42 6.24
C GLN A 108 -5.91 -15.18 5.40
N SER A 109 -4.63 -15.15 5.77
CA SER A 109 -3.57 -15.93 5.13
C SER A 109 -3.66 -17.43 5.42
N GLU A 110 -4.18 -17.82 6.60
CA GLU A 110 -4.45 -19.23 6.95
C GLU A 110 -5.59 -19.84 6.13
N VAL A 111 -6.46 -19.02 5.54
CA VAL A 111 -7.56 -19.45 4.67
C VAL A 111 -7.09 -19.77 3.26
N TYR A 112 -5.99 -19.16 2.79
CA TYR A 112 -5.45 -19.42 1.45
C TYR A 112 -4.46 -20.59 1.49
N VAL A 113 -4.77 -21.67 0.77
CA VAL A 113 -3.91 -22.85 0.67
C VAL A 113 -3.06 -22.73 -0.60
N ALA A 114 -1.86 -23.34 -0.64
CA ALA A 114 -1.00 -23.35 -1.82
C ALA A 114 -1.71 -23.85 -3.12
N ALA A 115 -2.82 -24.57 -2.98
CA ALA A 115 -3.68 -25.00 -4.08
C ALA A 115 -4.44 -23.83 -4.78
N ASP A 116 -4.70 -22.71 -4.08
CA ASP A 116 -5.33 -21.51 -4.66
C ASP A 116 -4.37 -20.74 -5.59
N ILE A 117 -3.07 -21.08 -5.55
CA ILE A 117 -2.01 -20.47 -6.37
C ILE A 117 -1.99 -21.09 -7.78
N GLU A 118 -2.57 -22.28 -7.98
CA GLU A 118 -2.42 -23.05 -9.23
C GLU A 118 -3.20 -22.53 -10.45
N VAL A 119 -4.02 -21.48 -10.31
CA VAL A 119 -4.79 -20.98 -11.46
C VAL A 119 -3.92 -20.13 -12.42
N HIS A 120 -2.81 -19.56 -11.96
CA HIS A 120 -2.02 -18.61 -12.77
C HIS A 120 -0.72 -19.18 -13.38
N THR A 121 -0.19 -20.28 -12.86
CA THR A 121 1.02 -20.93 -13.38
C THR A 121 0.74 -21.88 -14.54
N LEU A 122 -0.49 -22.40 -14.68
CA LEU A 122 -0.86 -23.26 -15.81
C LEU A 122 -0.95 -22.49 -17.12
N TYR A 123 -1.35 -21.21 -17.10
CA TYR A 123 -1.46 -20.41 -18.33
C TYR A 123 -0.09 -20.11 -18.98
N HIS A 124 0.94 -19.85 -18.16
CA HIS A 124 2.31 -19.65 -18.66
C HIS A 124 3.00 -20.96 -19.08
N ARG A 125 2.63 -22.10 -18.48
CA ARG A 125 3.20 -23.40 -18.85
C ARG A 125 2.58 -23.97 -20.14
N PHE A 126 1.31 -23.69 -20.41
CA PHE A 126 0.66 -24.07 -21.66
C PHE A 126 1.12 -23.24 -22.87
N GLN A 127 1.31 -21.92 -22.74
CA GLN A 127 1.83 -21.10 -23.84
C GLN A 127 3.29 -21.42 -24.21
N ALA A 128 4.12 -21.81 -23.24
CA ALA A 128 5.52 -22.18 -23.51
C ALA A 128 5.66 -23.53 -24.25
N HIS A 129 4.70 -24.45 -24.09
CA HIS A 129 4.74 -25.76 -24.72
C HIS A 129 4.18 -25.75 -26.15
N GLU A 130 3.20 -24.90 -26.46
CA GLU A 130 2.71 -24.69 -27.84
C GLU A 130 3.74 -23.99 -28.73
N LEU A 131 4.50 -23.04 -28.18
CA LEU A 131 5.53 -22.31 -28.95
C LEU A 131 6.78 -23.17 -29.25
N MET A 132 7.06 -24.21 -28.46
CA MET A 132 8.17 -25.14 -28.74
C MET A 132 7.81 -26.23 -29.76
N GLN A 133 6.53 -26.56 -29.95
CA GLN A 133 6.14 -27.54 -30.98
C GLN A 133 6.03 -26.92 -32.39
N ILE A 134 5.82 -25.61 -32.49
CA ILE A 134 5.74 -24.91 -33.78
C ILE A 134 7.14 -24.62 -34.36
N SER A 135 8.22 -24.67 -33.57
CA SER A 135 9.59 -24.43 -34.07
C SER A 135 10.35 -25.71 -34.49
N LEU A 136 9.68 -26.87 -34.55
CA LEU A 136 10.28 -28.16 -34.95
C LEU A 136 9.55 -28.82 -36.15
N LEU A 137 8.74 -28.04 -36.87
CA LEU A 137 8.22 -28.33 -38.22
C LEU A 137 8.66 -27.22 -39.17
#